data_AF-A0A850BRL8-F1
#
_entry.id   AF-A0A850BRL8-F1
#
_cell.length_a   1.000
_cell.length_b   1.000
_cell.length_c   1.000
_cell.angle_alpha   90.00
_cell.angle_beta   90.00
_cell.angle_gamma   90.00
#
_symmetry.space_group_name_H-M   'P 1'
#
loop_
_entity.id
_entity.type
_entity.pdbx_description
1 polymer ?
#
loop_
_entity_poly.entity_id
_entity_poly.type
_entity_poly.pdbx_seq_one_letter_code
_entity_poly.pdbx_strand_id
1 'polypeptide(L)'
;PAFADPSGAAPLEERARGYLHANCSHCHRPGGGGGSTGLELVAWETEPTKLGICKGPVAAGSGTGMHLFDVVPGKPEESIMIFRMNSIDPDIKMPEIPNLLPDTKGVELISQWIQSLSPAGCP
;
A
#
# COMPACT_ATOMS: atom_id res chain seq x y z
N PRO A 1 5.29 2.30 21.12
CA PRO A 1 3.99 1.57 21.11
C PRO A 1 4.10 0.34 20.21
N ALA A 2 3.45 -0.77 20.57
CA ALA A 2 3.36 -1.93 19.67
C ALA A 2 2.31 -1.65 18.59
N PHE A 3 2.59 -2.05 17.34
CA PHE A 3 1.58 -2.03 16.27
C PHE A 3 0.54 -3.12 16.51
N ALA A 4 -0.68 -2.88 16.03
CA ALA A 4 -1.75 -3.87 16.08
C ALA A 4 -1.35 -5.14 15.32
N ASP A 5 -1.72 -6.30 15.85
CA ASP A 5 -1.59 -7.58 15.15
C ASP A 5 -2.42 -7.53 13.85
N PRO A 6 -1.81 -7.70 12.66
CA PRO A 6 -2.52 -7.72 11.38
C PRO A 6 -3.63 -8.78 11.32
N SER A 7 -3.53 -9.87 12.09
CA SER A 7 -4.54 -10.93 12.20
C SER A 7 -5.45 -10.80 13.43
N GLY A 8 -5.26 -9.75 14.24
CA GLY A 8 -5.99 -9.52 15.49
C GLY A 8 -7.35 -8.84 15.31
N ALA A 9 -7.92 -8.42 16.44
CA ALA A 9 -9.26 -7.81 16.52
C ALA A 9 -9.23 -6.27 16.68
N ALA A 10 -8.07 -5.64 16.53
CA ALA A 10 -7.96 -4.18 16.52
C ALA A 10 -8.72 -3.58 15.31
N PRO A 11 -9.05 -2.27 15.34
CA PRO A 11 -9.68 -1.60 14.21
C PRO A 11 -8.93 -1.83 12.89
N LEU A 12 -9.67 -1.93 11.79
CA LEU A 12 -9.12 -2.24 10.46
C LEU A 12 -8.00 -1.27 10.05
N GLU A 13 -8.22 0.03 10.29
CA GLU A 13 -7.21 1.08 10.04
C GLU A 13 -5.91 0.76 10.78
N GLU A 14 -5.94 0.55 12.09
CA GLU A 14 -4.74 0.29 12.89
C GLU A 14 -3.97 -0.95 12.41
N ARG A 15 -4.69 -2.01 12.06
CA ARG A 15 -4.10 -3.25 11.52
C ARG A 15 -3.43 -3.02 10.17
N ALA A 16 -4.15 -2.40 9.23
CA ALA A 16 -3.66 -2.14 7.87
C ALA A 16 -2.47 -1.18 7.88
N ARG A 17 -2.57 -0.08 8.64
CA ARG A 17 -1.50 0.91 8.80
C ARG A 17 -0.27 0.33 9.49
N GLY A 18 -0.47 -0.53 10.50
CA GLY A 18 0.61 -1.26 11.15
C GLY A 18 1.32 -2.23 10.19
N TYR A 19 0.57 -2.96 9.37
CA TYR A 19 1.13 -3.84 8.35
C TYR A 19 1.95 -3.08 7.30
N LEU A 20 1.42 -1.98 6.75
CA LEU A 20 2.14 -1.13 5.79
C LEU A 20 3.41 -0.53 6.41
N HIS A 21 3.35 -0.13 7.69
CA HIS A 21 4.52 0.36 8.39
C HIS A 21 5.61 -0.71 8.48
N ALA A 22 5.26 -1.91 8.94
CA ALA A 22 6.21 -3.00 9.13
C ALA A 22 6.85 -3.49 7.82
N ASN A 23 6.08 -3.52 6.73
CA ASN A 23 6.52 -4.14 5.47
C ASN A 23 7.00 -3.15 4.40
N CYS A 24 6.63 -1.86 4.49
CA CYS A 24 6.83 -0.92 3.38
C CYS A 24 7.52 0.39 3.80
N SER A 25 7.32 0.84 5.05
CA SER A 25 7.77 2.19 5.46
C SER A 25 9.28 2.37 5.48
N HIS A 26 10.07 1.29 5.52
CA HIS A 26 11.53 1.38 5.43
C HIS A 26 11.97 2.17 4.18
N CYS A 27 11.33 1.87 3.04
CA CYS A 27 11.55 2.54 1.77
C CYS A 27 10.59 3.72 1.56
N HIS A 28 9.31 3.54 1.89
CA HIS A 28 8.25 4.55 1.70
C HIS A 28 8.12 5.47 2.92
N ARG A 29 9.13 6.31 3.11
CA ARG A 29 9.21 7.35 4.14
C ARG A 29 10.08 8.51 3.65
N PRO A 30 10.04 9.69 4.30
CA PRO A 30 10.95 10.78 4.00
C PRO A 30 12.42 10.32 4.09
N GLY A 31 13.18 10.52 3.00
CA GLY A 31 14.58 10.10 2.90
C GLY A 31 14.81 8.59 2.69
N GLY A 32 13.76 7.76 2.62
CA GLY A 32 13.86 6.35 2.21
C GLY A 32 13.98 6.19 0.69
N GLY A 33 14.37 4.99 0.22
CA GLY A 33 14.59 4.72 -1.20
C GLY A 33 13.35 4.94 -2.10
N GLY A 34 12.15 4.76 -1.54
CA GLY A 34 10.87 5.07 -2.19
C GLY A 34 10.33 6.47 -1.87
N GLY A 35 11.02 7.25 -1.03
CA GLY A 35 10.54 8.56 -0.56
C GLY A 35 10.42 9.62 -1.65
N SER A 36 11.24 9.54 -2.71
CA SER A 36 11.16 10.44 -3.87
C SER A 36 9.85 10.29 -4.66
N THR A 37 9.11 9.21 -4.45
CA THR A 37 7.78 9.00 -5.07
C THR A 37 6.67 9.80 -4.40
N GLY A 38 6.92 10.34 -3.20
CA GLY A 38 5.90 10.99 -2.37
C GLY A 38 4.92 10.04 -1.69
N LEU A 39 5.14 8.71 -1.76
CA LEU A 39 4.36 7.71 -1.03
C LEU A 39 5.01 7.45 0.34
N GLU A 40 4.25 7.68 1.41
CA GLU A 40 4.67 7.53 2.80
C GLU A 40 3.75 6.54 3.53
N LEU A 41 4.33 5.41 3.93
CA LEU A 41 3.62 4.27 4.53
C LEU A 41 3.94 4.11 6.02
N VAL A 42 4.39 5.20 6.66
CA VAL A 42 4.54 5.24 8.11
C VAL A 42 3.18 5.30 8.81
N ALA A 43 3.03 4.63 9.96
CA ALA A 43 1.73 4.48 10.62
C ALA A 43 1.13 5.80 11.13
N TRP A 44 1.95 6.83 11.32
CA TRP A 44 1.54 8.15 11.81
C TRP A 44 1.32 9.19 10.70
N GLU A 45 1.49 8.83 9.42
CA GLU A 45 1.10 9.73 8.32
C GLU A 45 -0.43 9.81 8.24
N THR A 46 -0.93 11.02 8.05
CA THR A 46 -2.36 11.34 8.07
C THR A 46 -2.82 12.07 6.82
N GLU A 47 -1.91 12.58 5.99
CA GLU A 47 -2.21 13.27 4.74
C GLU A 47 -2.60 12.26 3.65
N PRO A 48 -3.86 12.26 3.17
CA PRO A 48 -4.38 11.22 2.27
C PRO A 48 -3.52 11.00 1.03
N THR A 49 -3.08 12.09 0.39
CA THR A 49 -2.25 12.02 -0.82
C THR A 49 -0.93 11.31 -0.56
N LYS A 50 -0.27 11.57 0.58
CA LYS A 50 0.96 10.87 0.97
C LYS A 50 0.74 9.40 1.27
N LEU A 51 -0.47 9.02 1.69
CA LEU A 51 -0.87 7.62 1.84
C LEU A 51 -1.13 6.90 0.52
N GLY A 52 -1.04 7.61 -0.61
CA GLY A 52 -1.33 7.07 -1.93
C GLY A 52 -2.78 7.26 -2.36
N ILE A 53 -3.65 7.83 -1.52
CA ILE A 53 -5.08 8.00 -1.83
C ILE A 53 -5.22 8.98 -2.99
N CYS A 54 -5.69 8.47 -4.13
CA CYS A 54 -5.81 9.20 -5.40
C CYS A 54 -4.52 9.92 -5.83
N LYS A 55 -3.37 9.38 -5.41
CA LYS A 55 -2.06 9.87 -5.80
C LYS A 55 -1.62 9.16 -7.08
N GLY A 56 -1.28 9.93 -8.11
CA GLY A 56 -0.70 9.37 -9.33
C GLY A 56 0.69 8.75 -9.10
N PRO A 57 1.08 7.72 -9.88
CA PRO A 57 2.40 7.13 -9.80
C PRO A 57 3.47 8.11 -10.30
N VAL A 58 4.61 8.16 -9.61
CA VAL A 58 5.76 8.98 -10.02
C VAL A 58 6.90 8.12 -10.60
N ALA A 59 7.15 6.94 -10.03
CA ALA A 59 8.29 6.09 -10.39
C ALA A 59 7.95 4.60 -10.48
N ALA A 60 6.68 4.25 -10.77
CA ALA A 60 6.25 2.85 -10.79
C ALA A 60 6.47 2.14 -12.15
N GLY A 61 6.59 2.87 -13.26
CA GLY A 61 6.84 2.26 -14.59
C GLY A 61 5.83 1.18 -14.97
N SER A 62 6.32 0.02 -15.41
CA SER A 62 5.50 -1.19 -15.66
C SER A 62 4.79 -1.69 -14.40
N GLY A 63 5.34 -1.40 -13.22
CA GLY A 63 4.74 -1.69 -11.92
C GLY A 63 3.43 -0.97 -11.63
N THR A 64 2.96 -0.08 -12.52
CA THR A 64 1.61 0.48 -12.45
C THR A 64 0.53 -0.52 -12.83
N GLY A 65 0.83 -1.54 -13.64
CA GLY A 65 -0.19 -2.49 -14.11
C GLY A 65 -1.33 -1.83 -14.90
N MET A 66 -1.07 -0.69 -15.54
CA MET A 66 -2.07 0.17 -16.21
C MET A 66 -3.05 0.89 -15.25
N HIS A 67 -2.85 0.81 -13.94
CA HIS A 67 -3.63 1.57 -12.98
C HIS A 67 -3.14 3.03 -12.88
N LEU A 68 -4.06 3.93 -12.57
CA LEU A 68 -3.82 5.38 -12.57
C LEU A 68 -3.38 5.94 -11.22
N PHE A 69 -3.68 5.25 -10.11
CA PHE A 69 -3.45 5.75 -8.76
C PHE A 69 -2.89 4.67 -7.83
N ASP A 70 -2.08 5.11 -6.86
CA ASP A 70 -1.46 4.24 -5.86
C ASP A 70 -2.54 3.48 -5.05
N VAL A 71 -3.55 4.21 -4.56
CA VAL A 71 -4.74 3.71 -3.88
C VAL A 71 -5.99 4.40 -4.43
N VAL A 72 -6.97 3.61 -4.87
CA VAL A 72 -8.29 4.08 -5.29
C VAL A 72 -9.31 3.71 -4.20
N PRO A 73 -9.84 4.68 -3.43
CA PRO A 73 -10.81 4.42 -2.37
C PRO A 73 -11.98 3.56 -2.84
N GLY A 74 -12.33 2.54 -2.07
CA GLY A 74 -13.43 1.63 -2.38
C GLY A 74 -13.19 0.69 -3.56
N LYS A 75 -12.00 0.73 -4.20
CA LYS A 75 -11.69 -0.07 -5.40
C LYS A 75 -10.29 -0.69 -5.34
N PRO A 76 -10.10 -1.76 -4.55
CA PRO A 76 -8.81 -2.43 -4.40
C PRO A 76 -8.20 -2.90 -5.73
N GLU A 77 -9.01 -3.47 -6.61
CA GLU A 77 -8.58 -4.01 -7.91
C GLU A 77 -8.19 -2.91 -8.93
N GLU A 78 -8.52 -1.64 -8.67
CA GLU A 78 -8.07 -0.51 -9.49
C GLU A 78 -6.80 0.17 -8.93
N SER A 79 -6.26 -0.35 -7.83
CA SER A 79 -5.14 0.27 -7.09
C SER A 79 -3.80 -0.38 -7.41
N ILE A 80 -2.79 0.45 -7.74
CA ILE A 80 -1.40 0.00 -7.97
C ILE A 80 -0.88 -0.80 -6.76
N MET A 81 -1.23 -0.39 -5.53
CA MET A 81 -0.80 -1.05 -4.31
C MET A 81 -1.12 -2.55 -4.30
N ILE A 82 -2.37 -2.92 -4.63
CA ILE A 82 -2.80 -4.33 -4.64
C ILE A 82 -2.16 -5.10 -5.80
N PHE A 83 -2.09 -4.47 -6.98
CA PHE A 83 -1.42 -5.07 -8.14
C PHE A 83 0.03 -5.46 -7.81
N ARG A 84 0.80 -4.54 -7.21
CA ARG A 84 2.19 -4.79 -6.85
C ARG A 84 2.35 -5.80 -5.72
N MET A 85 1.47 -5.79 -4.72
CA MET A 85 1.49 -6.78 -3.64
C MET A 85 1.17 -8.20 -4.09
N ASN A 86 0.39 -8.36 -5.17
CA ASN A 86 0.05 -9.65 -5.76
C ASN A 86 1.08 -10.18 -6.76
N SER A 87 2.02 -9.35 -7.22
CA SER A 87 3.01 -9.77 -8.20
C SER A 87 4.18 -10.53 -7.58
N ILE A 88 4.73 -11.47 -8.35
CA ILE A 88 6.00 -12.16 -8.05
C ILE A 88 7.12 -11.75 -9.00
N ASP A 89 6.81 -10.93 -10.01
CA ASP A 89 7.79 -10.40 -10.94
C ASP A 89 8.72 -9.41 -10.20
N PRO A 90 10.04 -9.65 -10.15
CA PRO A 90 11.00 -8.78 -9.47
C PRO A 90 10.91 -7.29 -9.85
N ASP A 91 10.51 -6.98 -11.09
CA ASP A 91 10.43 -5.60 -11.58
C ASP A 91 9.12 -4.89 -11.18
N ILE A 92 8.13 -5.64 -10.68
CA ILE A 92 6.79 -5.13 -10.35
C ILE A 92 6.50 -5.24 -8.86
N LYS A 93 6.84 -6.39 -8.27
CA LYS A 93 6.41 -6.79 -6.94
C LYS A 93 6.79 -5.77 -5.87
N MET A 94 5.91 -5.65 -4.88
CA MET A 94 6.21 -4.97 -3.63
C MET A 94 5.73 -5.82 -2.46
N PRO A 95 6.52 -5.94 -1.37
CA PRO A 95 7.87 -5.39 -1.21
C PRO A 95 8.91 -6.12 -2.09
N GLU A 96 10.06 -5.48 -2.32
CA GLU A 96 11.21 -6.01 -3.11
C GLU A 96 12.00 -7.11 -2.36
N ILE A 97 11.32 -7.96 -1.61
CA ILE A 97 11.91 -9.07 -0.85
C ILE A 97 12.00 -10.29 -1.78
N PRO A 98 13.06 -11.12 -1.68
CA PRO A 98 13.20 -12.35 -2.48
C PRO A 98 12.26 -13.47 -1.98
N ASN A 99 10.95 -13.22 -1.94
CA ASN A 99 9.91 -14.24 -1.77
C ASN A 99 9.42 -14.73 -3.15
N LEU A 100 8.95 -15.98 -3.20
CA LEU A 100 8.40 -16.60 -4.42
C LEU A 100 6.87 -16.67 -4.40
N LEU A 101 6.23 -16.20 -3.32
CA LEU A 101 4.80 -16.21 -3.13
C LEU A 101 4.34 -14.88 -2.53
N PRO A 102 3.20 -14.32 -2.98
CA PRO A 102 2.58 -13.16 -2.34
C PRO A 102 2.17 -13.47 -0.90
N ASP A 103 2.24 -12.45 -0.02
CA ASP A 103 1.60 -12.52 1.29
C ASP A 103 0.09 -12.33 1.12
N THR A 104 -0.61 -13.44 0.88
CA THR A 104 -2.06 -13.44 0.64
C THR A 104 -2.87 -12.81 1.78
N LYS A 105 -2.44 -12.98 3.04
CA LYS A 105 -3.13 -12.37 4.20
C LYS A 105 -2.90 -10.86 4.24
N GLY A 106 -1.68 -10.42 3.94
CA GLY A 106 -1.35 -9.01 3.80
C GLY A 106 -2.13 -8.34 2.68
N VAL A 107 -2.19 -8.97 1.51
CA VAL A 107 -3.00 -8.50 0.37
C VAL A 107 -4.47 -8.38 0.76
N GLU A 108 -5.04 -9.39 1.40
CA GLU A 108 -6.44 -9.37 1.83
C GLU A 108 -6.71 -8.23 2.82
N LEU A 109 -5.84 -8.04 3.82
CA LEU A 109 -5.97 -6.97 4.81
C LEU A 109 -5.94 -5.58 4.16
N ILE A 110 -5.00 -5.34 3.24
CA ILE A 110 -4.89 -4.05 2.56
C ILE A 110 -6.04 -3.86 1.55
N SER A 111 -6.51 -4.94 0.92
CA SER A 111 -7.70 -4.88 0.07
C SER A 111 -8.95 -4.47 0.87
N GLN A 112 -9.15 -5.05 2.06
CA GLN A 112 -10.25 -4.66 2.95
C GLN A 112 -10.14 -3.20 3.40
N TRP A 113 -8.92 -2.74 3.73
CA TRP A 113 -8.68 -1.34 4.08
C TRP A 113 -9.04 -0.41 2.93
N ILE A 114 -8.52 -0.64 1.72
CA ILE A 114 -8.83 0.18 0.53
C ILE A 114 -10.35 0.16 0.26
N GLN A 115 -10.99 -1.00 0.36
CA GLN A 115 -12.43 -1.15 0.16
C GLN A 115 -13.27 -0.33 1.15
N SER A 116 -12.76 -0.12 2.37
CA SER A 116 -13.44 0.65 3.42
C SER A 116 -13.30 2.16 3.27
N LEU A 117 -12.37 2.64 2.44
CA LEU A 117 -12.13 4.07 2.25
C LEU A 117 -13.31 4.75 1.54
N SER A 118 -13.61 5.97 1.97
CA SER A 118 -14.70 6.78 1.42
C SER A 118 -14.28 8.26 1.26
N PRO A 119 -14.85 9.00 0.29
CA PRO A 119 -15.75 8.53 -0.77
C PRO A 119 -15.03 7.60 -1.76
N ALA A 120 -15.77 6.73 -2.45
CA ALA A 120 -15.19 5.77 -3.39
C ALA A 120 -14.80 6.43 -4.73
N GLY A 121 -13.70 5.98 -5.31
CA GLY A 121 -13.15 6.46 -6.58
C GLY A 121 -12.14 7.61 -6.43
N CYS A 122 -11.57 7.98 -7.57
CA CYS A 122 -10.68 9.14 -7.72
C CYS A 122 -11.17 10.02 -8.87
N PRO A 123 -10.78 11.31 -8.90
CA PRO A 123 -11.16 12.24 -9.97
C PRO A 123 -10.74 11.79 -11.37
#